data_AF-A0AAE5AFZ4-F1
#
_entry.id   AF-A0AAE5AFZ4-F1
#
_cell.length_a   1.000
_cell.length_b   1.000
_cell.length_c   1.000
_cell.angle_alpha   90.00
_cell.angle_beta   90.00
_cell.angle_gamma   90.00
#
_symmetry.space_group_name_H-M   'P 1'
#
loop_
_entity.id
_entity.type
_entity.pdbx_description
1 polymer ?
#
loop_
_entity_poly.entity_id
_entity_poly.type
_entity_poly.pdbx_seq_one_letter_code
_entity_poly.pdbx_strand_id
1 'polypeptide(L)' 'MGKFDDDLHLVEPSEYVPTTVQALLHHVGASDAPHTEQAAAIRTWLETHQPSPMMEFSIRDSGFGELLGRRAAV' A
#
# COMPACT_ATOMS: atom_id res chain seq x y z
N MET A 1 -25.86 17.85 23.54
CA MET A 1 -25.71 18.01 22.08
C MET A 1 -24.23 17.87 21.76
N GLY A 2 -23.84 16.74 21.16
CA GLY A 2 -22.45 16.30 21.02
C GLY A 2 -21.68 17.07 19.94
N LYS A 3 -20.48 17.53 20.29
CA LYS A 3 -19.59 18.36 19.45
C LYS A 3 -18.57 17.52 18.66
N PHE A 4 -18.82 16.22 18.48
CA PHE A 4 -17.82 15.24 18.04
C PHE A 4 -18.30 14.30 16.92
N ASP A 5 -19.46 14.53 16.31
CA ASP A 5 -20.04 13.59 15.32
C ASP A 5 -19.58 13.82 13.86
N ASP A 6 -18.88 14.92 13.56
CA ASP A 6 -18.94 15.52 12.20
C ASP A 6 -17.75 15.28 11.25
N ASP A 7 -16.73 14.48 11.58
CA ASP A 7 -15.53 14.42 10.70
C ASP A 7 -14.92 13.02 10.52
N LEU A 8 -15.68 11.95 10.75
CA LEU A 8 -15.27 10.60 10.36
C LEU A 8 -16.15 10.13 9.21
N HIS A 9 -15.83 10.61 8.01
CA HIS A 9 -16.32 9.98 6.79
C HIS A 9 -15.73 8.57 6.70
N LEU A 10 -16.49 7.58 7.15
CA LEU A 10 -16.22 6.18 6.90
C LEU A 10 -16.31 5.99 5.37
N VAL A 11 -15.16 6.01 4.70
CA VAL A 11 -15.07 5.63 3.28
C VAL A 11 -15.49 4.17 3.16
N GLU A 12 -16.21 3.85 2.09
CA GLU A 12 -16.55 2.46 1.80
C GLU A 12 -15.22 1.67 1.66
N PRO A 13 -15.11 0.44 2.21
CA PRO A 13 -13.87 -0.34 2.17
C PRO A 13 -13.30 -0.54 0.75
N SER A 14 -14.16 -0.45 -0.28
CA SER A 14 -13.80 -0.52 -1.69
C SER A 14 -13.02 0.68 -2.22
N GLU A 15 -12.97 1.80 -1.49
CA GLU A 15 -12.24 3.01 -1.86
C GLU A 15 -10.91 3.16 -1.12
N TYR A 16 -10.59 2.24 -0.21
CA TYR A 16 -9.35 2.31 0.55
C TYR A 16 -8.14 1.97 -0.34
N VAL A 17 -7.31 2.99 -0.61
CA VAL A 17 -6.03 2.81 -1.29
C VAL A 17 -4.90 2.96 -0.25
N PRO A 18 -4.13 1.89 0.04
CA PRO A 18 -2.99 1.98 0.94
C PRO A 18 -1.97 3.01 0.45
N THR A 19 -1.40 3.79 1.37
CA THR A 19 -0.38 4.81 1.05
C THR A 19 1.03 4.45 1.53
N THR A 20 1.18 3.31 2.23
CA THR A 20 2.46 2.77 2.70
C THR A 20 2.52 1.26 2.52
N VAL A 21 3.73 0.68 2.49
CA VAL A 21 3.94 -0.77 2.42
C VAL A 21 3.32 -1.47 3.61
N GLN A 22 3.48 -0.93 4.82
CA GLN A 22 2.89 -1.53 6.03
C GLN A 22 1.36 -1.58 5.94
N ALA A 23 0.72 -0.50 5.49
CA ALA A 23 -0.73 -0.46 5.31
C ALA A 23 -1.20 -1.45 4.24
N LEU A 24 -0.44 -1.57 3.14
CA LEU A 24 -0.72 -2.52 2.07
C LEU A 24 -0.61 -3.96 2.57
N LEU A 25 0.50 -4.33 3.21
CA LEU A 25 0.73 -5.67 3.72
C LEU A 25 -0.30 -6.06 4.78
N HIS A 26 -0.70 -5.12 5.64
CA HIS A 26 -1.78 -5.35 6.59
C HIS A 26 -3.12 -5.57 5.88
N HIS A 27 -3.43 -4.76 4.87
CA HIS A 27 -4.67 -4.87 4.10
C HIS A 27 -4.80 -6.23 3.38
N VAL A 28 -3.69 -6.77 2.86
CA VAL A 28 -3.67 -8.06 2.15
C VAL A 28 -3.30 -9.26 3.03
N GLY A 29 -3.10 -9.06 4.34
CA GLY A 29 -2.77 -10.12 5.29
C GLY A 29 -1.34 -10.67 5.17
N ALA A 30 -0.41 -9.92 4.60
CA ALA A 30 0.98 -10.31 4.36
C ALA A 30 1.98 -9.67 5.34
N SER A 31 1.54 -8.97 6.39
CA SER A 31 2.42 -8.26 7.34
C SER A 31 3.50 -9.14 7.99
N ASP A 32 3.13 -10.37 8.36
CA ASP A 32 4.04 -11.33 9.01
C ASP A 32 4.61 -12.36 8.02
N ALA A 33 4.31 -12.21 6.73
CA ALA A 33 4.78 -13.12 5.70
C ALA A 33 6.29 -12.98 5.47
N PRO A 34 6.98 -14.02 4.99
CA PRO A 34 8.37 -13.93 4.56
C PRO A 34 8.58 -12.80 3.53
N HIS A 35 9.76 -12.21 3.51
CA HIS A 35 10.10 -11.09 2.61
C HIS A 35 9.77 -11.35 1.13
N THR A 36 9.93 -12.59 0.66
CA THR A 36 9.58 -12.99 -0.72
C THR A 36 8.09 -12.91 -1.00
N GLU A 37 7.25 -13.26 -0.02
CA GLU A 37 5.79 -13.20 -0.11
C GLU A 37 5.30 -11.76 -0.01
N GLN A 38 5.90 -10.95 0.87
CA GLN A 38 5.65 -9.51 0.92
C GLN A 38 5.97 -8.83 -0.41
N ALA A 39 7.13 -9.13 -1.00
CA ALA A 39 7.53 -8.60 -2.30
C ALA A 39 6.57 -9.01 -3.43
N ALA A 40 6.06 -10.25 -3.40
CA ALA A 40 5.07 -10.72 -4.34
C ALA A 40 3.75 -9.96 -4.20
N ALA A 41 3.26 -9.75 -2.97
CA ALA A 41 2.05 -8.99 -2.68
C ALA A 41 2.16 -7.53 -3.16
N ILE A 42 3.29 -6.86 -2.87
CA ILE A 42 3.56 -5.49 -3.33
C ILE A 42 3.60 -5.44 -4.86
N ARG A 43 4.24 -6.42 -5.51
CA ARG A 43 4.28 -6.50 -6.97
C ARG A 43 2.89 -6.64 -7.57
N THR A 44 2.08 -7.57 -7.08
CA THR A 44 0.70 -7.77 -7.55
C THR A 44 -0.13 -6.51 -7.38
N TRP A 45 0.03 -5.78 -6.28
CA TRP A 45 -0.66 -4.51 -6.10
C TRP A 45 -0.23 -3.44 -7.13
N LEU A 46 1.08 -3.36 -7.42
CA LEU A 46 1.65 -2.42 -8.39
C LEU A 46 1.24 -2.68 -9.86
N GLU A 47 0.70 -3.86 -10.19
CA GLU A 47 0.20 -4.19 -11.52
C GLU A 47 -1.07 -3.42 -11.88
N THR A 48 -1.88 -3.09 -10.87
CA THR A 48 -3.19 -2.44 -11.06
C THR A 48 -3.27 -1.03 -10.44
N HIS A 49 -2.30 -0.65 -9.62
CA HIS A 49 -2.29 0.63 -8.92
C HIS A 49 -1.07 1.47 -9.28
N GLN A 50 -1.27 2.78 -9.43
CA GLN A 50 -0.15 3.74 -9.46
C GLN A 50 0.20 4.14 -8.03
N PRO A 51 1.42 3.88 -7.54
CA PRO A 51 1.81 4.28 -6.19
C PRO A 51 1.83 5.81 -6.09
N SER A 52 1.30 6.33 -4.99
CA SER A 52 1.48 7.74 -4.63
C SER A 52 2.95 8.00 -4.26
N PRO A 53 3.42 9.26 -4.26
CA PRO A 53 4.78 9.59 -3.82
C PRO A 53 5.14 9.05 -2.43
N MET A 54 4.16 8.99 -1.52
CA MET A 54 4.33 8.41 -0.19
C MET A 54 4.51 6.89 -0.25
N MET A 55 3.75 6.20 -1.11
CA MET A 55 3.91 4.76 -1.31
C MET A 55 5.26 4.45 -1.95
N GLU A 56 5.69 5.22 -2.95
CA GLU A 56 7.02 5.03 -3.57
C GLU A 56 8.16 5.23 -2.56
N PHE A 57 8.06 6.26 -1.72
CA PHE A 57 8.99 6.47 -0.62
C PHE A 57 9.00 5.27 0.33
N SER A 58 7.82 4.81 0.76
CA SER A 58 7.68 3.67 1.67
C SER A 58 8.24 2.37 1.07
N ILE A 59 8.03 2.12 -0.24
CA ILE A 59 8.59 0.95 -0.95
C ILE A 59 10.12 0.97 -0.91
N ARG A 60 10.75 2.14 -1.10
CA ARG A 60 12.20 2.27 -1.00
C ARG A 60 12.71 2.09 0.42
N ASP A 61 12.05 2.73 1.38
CA ASP A 61 12.42 2.69 2.81
C ASP A 61 12.27 1.29 3.41
N SER A 62 11.26 0.54 2.97
CA SER A 62 11.01 -0.85 3.40
C SER A 62 11.91 -1.89 2.71
N GLY A 63 12.86 -1.47 1.86
CA GLY A 63 13.80 -2.38 1.20
C GLY A 63 13.30 -3.07 -0.07
N PHE A 64 12.15 -2.63 -0.62
CA PHE A 64 11.55 -3.17 -1.85
C PHE A 64 11.75 -2.26 -3.07
N GLY A 65 12.75 -1.37 -3.02
CA GLY A 65 12.97 -0.32 -4.02
C GLY A 65 13.12 -0.84 -5.45
N GLU A 66 13.64 -2.06 -5.63
CA GLU A 66 13.77 -2.70 -6.94
C GLU A 66 12.43 -2.95 -7.65
N LEU A 67 11.31 -3.00 -6.91
CA LEU A 67 9.98 -3.21 -7.48
C LEU A 67 9.48 -2.00 -8.29
N LEU A 68 9.98 -0.79 -8.01
CA LEU A 68 9.58 0.43 -8.73
C LEU A 68 10.18 0.50 -10.14
N GLY A 69 11.40 0.00 -10.33
CA GLY A 69 12.12 0.09 -11.61
C GLY A 69 11.58 -0.84 -12.70
N ARG A 70 10.88 -1.92 -12.34
CA ARG A 70 10.37 -2.91 -13.30
C ARG A 70 9.13 -2.45 -14.09
N ARG A 71 8.51 -1.32 -13.72
CA ARG A 71 7.37 -0.75 -14.46
C ARG A 71 7.76 -0.01 -15.75
N ALA A 72 9.01 0.40 -15.92
CA ALA A 72 9.45 1.22 -17.06
C ALA A 72 9.84 0.40 -18.32
N ALA A 73 9.61 -0.92 -18.31
CA ALA A 73 10.10 -1.83 -19.34
C ALA A 73 9.01 -2.46 -20.23
N VAL A 74 7.82 -1.83 -20.31
CA VAL A 74 6.73 -2.26 -21.23
C VAL A 74 6.41 -1.13 -22.19
#